data_AF-A0A821MGH4-F1
#
_entry.id   AF-A0A821MGH4-F1
#
_cell.length_a   1.000
_cell.length_b   1.000
_cell.length_c   1.000
_cell.angle_alpha   90.00
_cell.angle_beta   90.00
_cell.angle_gamma   90.00
#
_symmetry.space_group_name_H-M   'P 1'
#
loop_
_entity.id
_entity.type
_entity.pdbx_description
1 polymer ?
#
loop_
_entity_poly.entity_id
_entity_poly.type
_entity_poly.pdbx_seq_one_letter_code
_entity_poly.pdbx_strand_id
1 'polypeptide(L)'
;MGGKSSKKSFTEWDLIKYSNMTNIPLSILETIYKDFMKATGNANKMDKNEFRHLYKQMYTSQHPKNTVAPFLTDEDLNTMSDHVFEIYDYDGLGKLTFE
;
A
#
# COMPACT_ATOMS: atom_id res chain seq x y z
N MET A 1 -5.78 -30.03 12.22
CA MET A 1 -4.75 -29.67 11.23
C MET A 1 -4.73 -28.14 11.13
N GLY A 2 -3.85 -27.49 11.89
CA GLY A 2 -3.77 -26.02 11.94
C GLY A 2 -2.84 -25.52 10.84
N GLY A 3 -3.41 -24.97 9.76
CA GLY A 3 -2.64 -24.28 8.73
C GLY A 3 -1.96 -23.06 9.34
N LYS A 4 -0.67 -23.18 9.63
CA LYS A 4 0.18 -22.02 9.91
C LYS A 4 0.20 -21.20 8.62
N SER A 5 -0.59 -20.14 8.56
CA SER A 5 -0.47 -19.12 7.51
C SER A 5 0.96 -18.61 7.56
N SER A 6 1.78 -19.08 6.62
CA SER A 6 3.16 -18.66 6.46
C SER A 6 3.17 -17.15 6.32
N LYS A 7 3.79 -16.46 7.29
CA LYS A 7 4.03 -15.02 7.22
C LYS A 7 4.90 -14.78 5.99
N LYS A 8 4.30 -14.32 4.90
CA LYS A 8 5.00 -14.06 3.64
C LYS A 8 5.69 -12.70 3.75
N SER A 9 6.81 -12.63 4.46
CA SER A 9 7.68 -11.45 4.40
C SER A 9 8.40 -11.46 3.06
N PHE A 10 8.31 -10.37 2.31
CA PHE A 10 9.06 -10.22 1.07
C PHE A 10 10.54 -10.16 1.39
N THR A 11 11.30 -10.97 0.67
CA THR A 11 12.75 -10.91 0.66
C THR A 11 13.22 -9.81 -0.30
N GLU A 12 14.48 -9.42 -0.19
CA GLU A 12 15.11 -8.49 -1.13
C GLU A 12 14.98 -8.97 -2.59
N TRP A 13 15.03 -10.29 -2.82
CA TRP A 13 14.82 -10.90 -4.14
C TRP A 13 13.40 -10.71 -4.68
N ASP A 14 12.40 -10.76 -3.80
CA ASP A 14 11.03 -10.49 -4.20
C ASP A 14 10.89 -9.03 -4.61
N LEU A 15 11.44 -8.08 -3.84
CA LEU A 15 11.40 -6.66 -4.16
C LEU A 15 12.13 -6.33 -5.48
N ILE A 16 13.26 -7.00 -5.78
CA ILE A 16 13.95 -6.89 -7.06
C ILE A 16 13.06 -7.37 -8.21
N LYS A 17 12.36 -8.49 -8.03
CA LYS A 17 11.43 -9.01 -9.03
C LYS A 17 10.31 -8.01 -9.30
N TYR A 18 9.69 -7.44 -8.27
CA TYR A 18 8.67 -6.40 -8.43
C TYR A 18 9.20 -5.13 -9.07
N SER A 19 10.44 -4.74 -8.74
CA SER A 19 11.12 -3.60 -9.36
C SER A 19 11.25 -3.79 -10.87
N ASN A 20 11.66 -4.98 -11.32
CA ASN A 20 11.74 -5.32 -12.73
C ASN A 20 10.37 -5.41 -13.42
N MET A 21 9.33 -5.89 -12.72
CA MET A 21 7.98 -6.03 -13.29
C MET A 21 7.25 -4.69 -13.43
N THR A 22 7.39 -3.81 -12.45
CA THR A 22 6.69 -2.52 -12.38
C THR A 22 7.51 -1.36 -12.97
N ASN A 23 8.79 -1.61 -13.26
CA ASN A 23 9.77 -0.59 -13.62
C ASN A 23 9.93 0.52 -12.55
N ILE A 24 9.54 0.22 -11.30
CA ILE A 24 9.72 1.12 -10.15
C ILE A 24 11.11 0.85 -9.57
N PRO A 25 11.92 1.89 -9.28
CA PRO A 25 13.23 1.72 -8.63
C PRO A 25 13.13 0.94 -7.32
N LEU A 26 14.06 -0.01 -7.11
CA LEU A 26 14.10 -0.86 -5.92
C LEU A 26 14.05 -0.03 -4.61
N SER A 27 14.78 1.09 -4.55
CA SER A 27 14.80 1.97 -3.37
C SER A 27 13.42 2.56 -3.02
N ILE A 28 12.59 2.84 -4.03
CA ILE A 28 11.22 3.32 -3.85
C ILE A 28 10.35 2.15 -3.37
N LEU A 29 10.46 0.99 -4.00
CA LEU A 29 9.75 -0.23 -3.61
C LEU A 29 10.06 -0.66 -2.17
N GLU A 30 11.32 -0.60 -1.75
CA GLU A 30 11.74 -0.86 -0.37
C GLU A 30 11.11 0.12 0.62
N THR A 31 10.98 1.39 0.22
CA THR A 31 10.34 2.41 1.06
C THR A 31 8.85 2.13 1.20
N ILE A 32 8.16 1.85 0.08
CA ILE A 32 6.73 1.49 0.07
C ILE A 32 6.51 0.21 0.89
N TYR A 33 7.38 -0.80 0.75
CA TYR A 33 7.28 -2.04 1.51
C TYR A 33 7.50 -1.82 3.01
N LYS A 34 8.45 -0.96 3.40
CA LYS A 34 8.65 -0.57 4.81
C LYS A 34 7.42 0.13 5.38
N ASP A 35 6.83 1.05 4.63
CA ASP A 35 5.61 1.76 5.05
C ASP A 35 4.42 0.79 5.14
N PHE A 36 4.30 -0.14 4.20
CA PHE A 36 3.30 -1.21 4.23
C PHE A 36 3.46 -2.11 5.47
N MET A 37 4.68 -2.55 5.77
CA MET A 37 4.96 -3.38 6.94
C MET A 37 4.75 -2.62 8.25
N LYS A 38 4.99 -1.30 8.27
CA LYS A 38 4.72 -0.46 9.43
C LYS A 38 3.20 -0.30 9.66
N ALA A 39 2.42 -0.18 8.59
CA ALA A 39 0.96 -0.07 8.66
C ALA A 39 0.29 -1.40 9.04
N THR A 40 0.71 -2.52 8.44
CA THR A 40 0.08 -3.84 8.63
C THR A 40 0.71 -4.69 9.74
N GLY A 41 1.86 -4.24 10.28
CA GLY A 41 2.64 -4.96 11.27
C GLY A 41 3.02 -6.37 10.79
N ASN A 42 2.65 -7.38 11.60
CA ASN A 42 2.96 -8.79 11.34
C ASN A 42 1.90 -9.50 10.48
N ALA A 43 0.82 -8.82 10.09
CA ALA A 43 -0.29 -9.43 9.37
C ALA A 43 0.00 -9.56 7.87
N ASN A 44 0.90 -8.73 7.31
CA ASN A 44 1.19 -8.63 5.88
C ASN A 44 -0.08 -8.52 5.02
N LYS A 45 -1.11 -7.91 5.62
CA LYS A 45 -2.45 -7.73 5.06
C LYS A 45 -2.95 -6.40 5.57
N MET A 46 -3.46 -5.59 4.65
CA MET A 46 -3.90 -4.23 4.89
C MET A 46 -5.40 -4.15 4.72
N ASP A 47 -6.11 -3.67 5.75
CA ASP A 47 -7.53 -3.37 5.61
C ASP A 47 -7.75 -2.01 4.91
N LYS A 48 -9.02 -1.72 4.58
CA LYS A 48 -9.41 -0.50 3.86
C LYS A 48 -8.99 0.78 4.59
N ASN A 49 -8.99 0.79 5.93
CA ASN A 49 -8.63 1.97 6.70
C ASN A 49 -7.10 2.17 6.76
N GLU A 50 -6.35 1.08 6.92
CA GLU A 50 -4.88 1.10 6.85
C GLU A 50 -4.41 1.55 5.46
N PHE A 51 -5.08 1.09 4.39
CA PHE A 51 -4.81 1.50 3.02
C PHE A 51 -5.08 2.98 2.78
N ARG A 52 -6.23 3.50 3.23
CA ARG A 52 -6.53 4.94 3.20
C ARG A 52 -5.43 5.76 3.88
N HIS A 53 -4.97 5.33 5.04
CA HIS A 53 -3.92 6.04 5.78
C HIS A 53 -2.61 6.08 4.99
N LEU A 54 -2.18 4.94 4.46
CA LEU A 54 -0.95 4.84 3.66
C LEU A 54 -1.07 5.67 2.37
N TYR A 55 -2.19 5.59 1.66
CA TYR A 55 -2.45 6.35 0.45
C TYR A 55 -2.36 7.87 0.69
N LYS A 56 -2.97 8.36 1.78
CA LYS A 56 -2.87 9.77 2.18
C LYS A 56 -1.45 10.17 2.56
N GLN A 57 -0.71 9.31 3.26
CA GLN A 57 0.69 9.59 3.60
C GLN A 57 1.56 9.69 2.35
N MET A 58 1.38 8.80 1.37
CA MET A 58 2.11 8.87 0.11
C MET A 58 1.77 10.14 -0.68
N TYR A 59 0.48 10.48 -0.78
CA TYR A 59 0.02 11.68 -1.46
C TYR A 59 0.59 12.96 -0.81
N THR A 60 0.51 13.07 0.52
CA THR A 60 1.03 14.25 1.26
C THR A 60 2.55 14.32 1.29
N SER A 61 3.25 13.19 1.25
CA SER A 61 4.72 13.16 1.16
C SER A 61 5.25 13.65 -0.18
N GLN A 62 4.51 13.38 -1.27
CA GLN A 62 4.84 13.86 -2.62
C GLN A 62 4.37 15.31 -2.87
N HIS A 63 3.38 15.77 -2.10
CA HIS A 63 2.86 17.15 -2.13
C HIS A 63 3.06 17.84 -0.77
N PRO A 64 4.30 18.30 -0.45
CA PRO A 64 4.52 19.08 0.76
C PRO A 64 3.57 20.27 0.78
N LYS A 65 2.98 20.53 1.95
CA LYS A 65 1.84 21.42 2.34
C LYS A 65 1.57 22.74 1.57
N ASN A 66 2.40 23.14 0.62
CA ASN A 66 2.27 24.34 -0.21
C ASN A 66 1.91 24.06 -1.70
N THR A 67 1.71 22.81 -2.12
CA THR A 67 1.33 22.47 -3.50
C THR A 67 0.17 21.48 -3.60
N VAL A 68 -0.62 21.33 -2.53
CA VAL A 68 -1.92 20.65 -2.66
C VAL A 68 -2.78 21.57 -3.49
N ALA A 69 -2.99 21.19 -4.74
CA ALA A 69 -3.84 21.89 -5.65
C ALA A 69 -5.22 22.05 -4.96
N PRO A 70 -5.81 23.26 -4.90
CA PRO A 70 -6.91 23.62 -3.99
C PRO A 70 -8.25 22.88 -4.22
N PHE A 71 -8.24 21.79 -4.97
CA PHE A 71 -9.40 21.07 -5.49
C PHE A 71 -9.54 19.64 -4.95
N LEU A 72 -8.55 19.11 -4.21
CA LEU A 72 -8.64 17.77 -3.62
C LEU A 72 -8.88 17.86 -2.12
N THR A 73 -10.09 17.50 -1.71
CA THR A 73 -10.49 17.42 -0.30
C THR A 73 -10.05 16.08 0.31
N ASP A 74 -10.07 16.01 1.64
CA ASP A 74 -9.84 14.76 2.37
C ASP A 74 -10.84 13.66 2.00
N GLU A 75 -12.05 14.05 1.59
CA GLU A 75 -13.13 13.18 1.14
C GLU A 75 -12.85 12.64 -0.28
N ASP A 76 -12.30 13.47 -1.16
CA ASP A 76 -11.85 13.02 -2.48
C ASP A 76 -10.72 11.99 -2.36
N LEU A 77 -9.75 12.23 -1.48
CA LEU A 77 -8.67 11.27 -1.22
C LEU A 77 -9.19 9.95 -0.63
N ASN A 78 -10.21 10.00 0.23
CA ASN A 78 -10.87 8.80 0.73
C ASN A 78 -11.58 8.05 -0.41
N THR A 79 -12.29 8.76 -1.27
CA THR A 79 -13.03 8.15 -2.39
C THR A 79 -12.08 7.52 -3.41
N MET A 80 -10.97 8.19 -3.73
CA MET A 80 -9.94 7.65 -4.62
C MET A 80 -9.27 6.43 -4.02
N SER A 81 -8.87 6.49 -2.74
CA SER A 81 -8.25 5.34 -2.07
C SER A 81 -9.22 4.16 -1.96
N ASP A 82 -10.51 4.39 -1.74
CA ASP A 82 -11.54 3.35 -1.76
C ASP A 82 -11.64 2.66 -3.10
N HIS A 83 -11.71 3.45 -4.17
CA HIS A 83 -11.83 2.93 -5.52
C HIS A 83 -10.58 2.12 -5.91
N VAL A 84 -9.40 2.58 -5.52
CA VAL A 84 -8.16 1.81 -5.71
C VAL A 84 -8.21 0.53 -4.89
N PHE A 85 -8.62 0.59 -3.62
CA PHE A 85 -8.73 -0.59 -2.77
C PHE A 85 -9.66 -1.64 -3.38
N GLU A 86 -10.82 -1.23 -3.88
CA GLU A 86 -11.82 -2.12 -4.49
C GLU A 86 -11.33 -2.78 -5.79
N ILE A 87 -10.47 -2.12 -6.57
CA ILE A 87 -9.84 -2.72 -7.75
C ILE A 87 -8.92 -3.88 -7.36
N TYR A 88 -8.19 -3.73 -6.25
CA TYR A 88 -7.20 -4.72 -5.81
C TYR A 88 -7.78 -5.77 -4.85
N ASP A 89 -8.93 -5.52 -4.20
CA ASP A 89 -9.66 -6.46 -3.35
C ASP A 89 -10.56 -7.38 -4.20
N TYR A 90 -9.96 -8.01 -5.22
CA TYR A 90 -10.69 -8.84 -6.19
C TYR A 90 -11.40 -10.04 -5.54
N ASP A 91 -10.88 -10.55 -4.43
CA ASP A 91 -11.46 -11.67 -3.68
C ASP A 91 -12.53 -11.24 -2.66
N GLY A 92 -12.75 -9.93 -2.50
CA GLY A 92 -13.74 -9.36 -1.57
C GLY A 92 -13.45 -9.70 -0.11
N LEU A 93 -12.21 -10.02 0.24
CA LEU A 93 -11.82 -10.36 1.61
C LEU A 93 -11.62 -9.12 2.49
N GLY A 94 -11.68 -7.92 1.90
CA GLY A 94 -11.47 -6.66 2.59
C GLY A 94 -10.03 -6.50 3.08
N LYS A 95 -9.06 -7.20 2.45
CA LYS A 95 -7.67 -7.25 2.89
C LYS A 95 -6.70 -7.38 1.71
N LEU A 96 -5.91 -6.34 1.50
CA LEU A 96 -4.87 -6.32 0.46
C LEU A 96 -3.55 -6.87 0.97
N THR A 97 -2.87 -7.65 0.15
CA THR A 97 -1.45 -7.96 0.32
C THR A 97 -0.59 -6.93 -0.42
N PHE A 98 0.72 -6.97 -0.22
CA PHE A 98 1.64 -6.10 -0.96
C PHE A 98 1.82 -6.48 -2.45
N GLU A 99 1.53 -7.74 -2.81
CA GLU A 99 1.57 -8.23 -4.21
C GLU A 99 0.47 -7.60 -5.07
#